data_AF-A0A0Q7MES8-F1
#
_entry.id   AF-A0A0Q7MES8-F1
#
_cell.length_a   1.000
_cell.length_b   1.000
_cell.length_c   1.000
_cell.angle_alpha   90.00
_cell.angle_beta   90.00
_cell.angle_gamma   90.00
#
_symmetry.space_group_name_H-M   'P 1'
#
loop_
_entity.id
_entity.type
_entity.pdbx_description
1 polymer ?
#
loop_
_entity_poly.entity_id
_entity_poly.type
_entity_poly.pdbx_seq_one_letter_code
_entity_poly.pdbx_strand_id
1 'polypeptide(L)' 'MAATFHVIALSSRDPDGRDTLDEPKLLYPDALKTARQLKDQSKAFRVVAYGEHSADQMQAFSDLGALE' A
#
# COMPACT_ATOMS: atom_id res chain seq x y z
N MET A 1 5.50 0.34 -19.22
CA MET A 1 5.26 -0.71 -18.19
C MET A 1 4.25 -0.15 -17.21
N ALA A 2 3.26 -0.93 -16.79
CA ALA A 2 2.28 -0.47 -15.80
C ALA A 2 2.93 -0.33 -14.42
N ALA A 3 2.55 0.69 -13.65
CA ALA A 3 2.97 0.81 -12.26
C ALA A 3 2.42 -0.36 -11.42
N THR A 4 3.28 -0.86 -10.53
CA THR A 4 2.89 -1.84 -9.51
C THR A 4 3.03 -1.21 -8.14
N PHE A 5 2.12 -1.54 -7.25
CA PHE A 5 2.03 -1.01 -5.90
C PHE A 5 2.21 -2.13 -4.92
N HIS A 6 3.05 -1.90 -3.92
CA HIS A 6 3.29 -2.81 -2.83
C HIS A 6 2.64 -2.19 -1.60
N VAL A 7 1.57 -2.83 -1.11
CA VAL A 7 0.85 -2.40 0.09
C VAL A 7 1.38 -3.22 1.24
N ILE A 8 1.92 -2.55 2.25
CA ILE A 8 2.63 -3.15 3.37
C ILE A 8 1.86 -2.88 4.66
N ALA A 9 1.32 -3.90 5.29
CA ALA A 9 0.60 -3.75 6.55
C ALA A 9 1.56 -3.47 7.72
N LEU A 10 1.46 -2.29 8.32
CA LEU A 10 2.22 -1.97 9.52
C LEU A 10 1.54 -2.58 10.73
N SER A 11 2.34 -3.22 11.58
CA SER A 11 1.86 -3.83 12.81
C SER A 11 2.82 -3.54 13.95
N SER A 12 2.41 -3.75 15.19
CA SER A 12 3.31 -3.57 16.34
C SER A 12 4.56 -4.46 16.28
N ARG A 13 4.54 -5.53 15.47
CA ARG A 13 5.68 -6.41 15.24
C ARG A 13 6.56 -5.96 14.07
N ASP A 14 6.00 -5.23 13.13
CA ASP A 14 6.72 -4.66 11.99
C ASP A 14 6.28 -3.19 11.79
N PRO A 15 6.79 -2.29 12.64
CA PRO A 15 6.40 -0.88 12.62
C PRO A 15 6.91 -0.14 11.38
N ASP A 16 7.99 -0.63 10.78
CA ASP A 16 8.65 -0.02 9.61
C ASP A 16 8.13 -0.57 8.27
N GLY A 17 7.33 -1.63 8.26
CA GLY A 17 6.90 -2.27 7.01
C GLY A 17 8.09 -2.92 6.29
N ARG A 18 9.04 -3.46 7.04
CA ARG A 18 10.24 -4.11 6.48
C ARG A 18 9.96 -5.54 6.08
N ASP A 19 8.93 -6.16 6.66
CA ASP A 19 8.52 -7.52 6.33
C ASP A 19 7.73 -7.55 5.01
N THR A 20 8.43 -7.24 3.92
CA THR A 20 7.92 -7.26 2.55
C THR A 20 8.04 -8.64 1.90
N LEU A 21 8.41 -9.66 2.68
CA LEU A 21 8.78 -10.99 2.19
C LEU A 21 7.60 -11.77 1.62
N ASP A 22 6.36 -11.45 2.03
CA ASP A 22 5.15 -12.15 1.62
C ASP A 22 4.15 -11.29 0.82
N GLU A 23 4.38 -9.98 0.72
CA GLU A 23 3.41 -9.07 0.11
C GLU A 23 3.65 -8.95 -1.42
N PRO A 24 2.68 -9.32 -2.26
CA PRO A 24 2.84 -9.28 -3.70
C PRO A 24 2.82 -7.84 -4.23
N LYS A 25 3.56 -7.61 -5.31
CA LYS A 25 3.43 -6.37 -6.10
C LYS A 25 2.12 -6.42 -6.88
N LEU A 26 1.15 -5.64 -6.46
CA LEU A 26 -0.20 -5.61 -7.02
C LEU A 26 -0.34 -4.50 -8.06
N LEU A 27 -1.28 -4.65 -8.98
CA LEU A 27 -1.72 -3.54 -9.82
C LEU A 27 -2.56 -2.57 -8.99
N TYR A 28 -2.70 -1.33 -9.47
CA TYR A 28 -3.47 -0.27 -8.79
C TYR A 28 -4.83 -0.73 -8.21
N PRO A 29 -5.74 -1.38 -8.97
CA PRO A 29 -7.04 -1.78 -8.42
C PRO A 29 -6.94 -2.80 -7.29
N ASP A 30 -6.04 -3.77 -7.39
CA ASP A 30 -5.83 -4.77 -6.35
C ASP A 30 -5.17 -4.17 -5.11
N ALA A 31 -4.16 -3.31 -5.30
CA ALA A 31 -3.52 -2.57 -4.22
C ALA A 31 -4.52 -1.69 -3.46
N LEU A 32 -5.40 -0.99 -4.18
CA LEU A 32 -6.43 -0.15 -3.57
C LEU A 32 -7.40 -0.98 -2.72
N LYS A 33 -7.77 -2.18 -3.20
CA LYS A 33 -8.61 -3.12 -2.44
C LYS A 33 -7.92 -3.57 -1.15
N THR A 34 -6.64 -3.92 -1.22
CA THR A 34 -5.85 -4.31 -0.04
C THR A 34 -5.72 -3.16 0.96
N ALA A 35 -5.37 -1.97 0.50
CA ALA A 35 -5.29 -0.76 1.33
C ALA A 35 -6.64 -0.48 2.04
N ARG A 36 -7.75 -0.62 1.32
CA ARG A 36 -9.10 -0.46 1.90
C ARG A 36 -9.41 -1.52 2.96
N GLN A 37 -8.99 -2.77 2.76
CA GLN A 37 -9.13 -3.83 3.77
C GLN A 37 -8.29 -3.57 5.02
N LEU A 38 -7.10 -2.99 4.87
CA LEU A 38 -6.25 -2.60 6.00
C LEU A 38 -6.85 -1.43 6.78
N LYS A 39 -7.39 -0.42 6.07
CA LYS A 39 -8.16 0.68 6.67
C LYS A 39 -9.37 0.17 7.45
N ASP A 40 -10.14 -0.76 6.89
CA ASP A 40 -11.31 -1.37 7.55
C ASP A 40 -10.93 -2.12 8.84
N GLN A 41 -9.78 -2.79 8.83
CA GLN A 41 -9.18 -3.41 10.01
C GLN A 41 -8.52 -2.41 10.98
N SER A 42 -8.62 -1.09 10.72
CA SER A 42 -7.93 -0.03 11.47
C SER A 42 -6.42 -0.27 11.61
N LYS A 43 -5.82 -0.92 10.60
CA LYS A 43 -4.38 -1.16 10.52
C LYS A 43 -3.73 -0.04 9.73
N ALA A 44 -2.64 0.49 10.26
CA ALA A 44 -1.76 1.36 9.50
C ALA A 44 -1.09 0.54 8.38
N PHE A 45 -0.84 1.17 7.25
CA PHE A 45 -0.18 0.53 6.12
C PHE A 45 0.66 1.55 5.36
N ARG A 46 1.67 1.06 4.64
CA ARG A 46 2.54 1.84 3.77
C ARG A 46 2.34 1.40 2.33
N VAL A 47 2.46 2.32 1.39
CA VAL A 47 2.35 1.98 -0.04
C VAL A 47 3.61 2.41 -0.77
N VAL A 48 4.24 1.45 -1.44
CA VAL A 48 5.42 1.69 -2.28
C VAL A 48 5.04 1.47 -3.73
N ALA A 49 5.08 2.55 -4.53
CA ALA A 49 4.86 2.48 -5.96
C ALA A 49 6.16 2.20 -6.70
N TYR A 50 6.11 1.29 -7.67
CA TYR A 50 7.21 0.95 -8.56
C TYR A 50 6.81 1.25 -10.01
N GLY A 51 7.61 2.06 -10.70
CA GLY A 51 7.36 2.49 -12.07
C GLY A 51 6.56 3.79 -12.17
N GLU A 52 6.11 4.11 -13.37
CA GLU A 52 5.41 5.36 -13.70
C GLU A 52 3.95 5.31 -13.20
N HIS A 53 3.70 5.96 -12.07
CA HIS A 53 2.40 6.07 -11.43
C HIS A 53 1.90 7.51 -11.48
N SER A 54 0.58 7.69 -11.49
CA SER A 54 -0.03 9.02 -11.45
C SER A 54 -0.07 9.55 -10.01
N ALA A 55 0.02 10.87 -9.85
CA ALA A 55 -0.18 11.53 -8.57
C ALA A 55 -1.55 11.16 -7.93
N ASP A 56 -2.60 11.05 -8.74
CA ASP A 56 -3.92 10.60 -8.30
C ASP A 56 -3.91 9.20 -7.65
N GLN A 57 -3.04 8.30 -8.12
CA GLN A 57 -2.95 6.95 -7.58
C GLN A 57 -2.33 6.98 -6.18
N MET A 58 -1.26 7.76 -5.98
CA MET A 58 -0.70 7.98 -4.64
C MET A 58 -1.68 8.69 -3.71
N GLN A 59 -2.38 9.71 -4.22
CA GLN A 59 -3.36 10.47 -3.45
C GLN A 59 -4.48 9.58 -2.92
N ALA A 60 -4.95 8.60 -3.70
CA ALA A 60 -5.94 7.63 -3.26
C ALA A 60 -5.44 6.76 -2.09
N PHE A 61 -4.17 6.38 -2.08
CA PHE A 61 -3.60 5.65 -0.95
C PHE A 61 -3.47 6.53 0.29
N SER A 62 -3.06 7.79 0.14
CA SER A 62 -3.01 8.75 1.25
C SER A 62 -4.39 9.01 1.85
N ASP A 63 -5.45 9.12 1.04
CA ASP A 63 -6.84 9.26 1.52
C ASP A 63 -7.33 8.02 2.31
N LEU A 64 -6.80 6.84 1.95
CA LEU A 64 -7.03 5.61 2.70
C LEU A 64 -6.23 5.54 4.01
N GLY A 65 -5.32 6.48 4.27
CA GLY A 65 -4.51 6.52 5.48
C GLY A 65 -3.16 5.83 5.34
N ALA A 66 -2.64 5.72 4.10
CA ALA A 66 -1.27 5.28 3.90
C ALA A 66 -0.28 6.26 4.55
N LEU A 67 0.73 5.71 5.21
CA LEU A 67 1.84 6.49 5.75
C LEU A 67 2.91 6.68 4.67
N GLU A 68 3.40 7.90 4.51
CA GLU A 68 4.47 8.29 3.57
C GLU A 68 5.85 7.84 4.05
#